data_AF-A0A354Z6P0-F1
#
_entry.id   AF-A0A354Z6P0-F1
#
_cell.length_a   1.000
_cell.length_b   1.000
_cell.length_c   1.000
_cell.angle_alpha   90.00
_cell.angle_beta   90.00
_cell.angle_gamma   90.00
#
_symmetry.space_group_name_H-M   'P 1'
#
loop_
_entity.id
_entity.type
_entity.pdbx_description
1 polymer ?
#
loop_
_entity_poly.entity_id
_entity_poly.type
_entity_poly.pdbx_seq_one_letter_code
_entity_poly.pdbx_strand_id
1 'polypeptide(L)' 'EFTVNIALIDHGRPLLGVVHAPALDQAWWAEVGQGAWHCPSHGVPQRLPSRPPARQPPRGVA' A
#
# COMPACT_ATOMS: atom_id res chain seq x y z
N GLU A 1 1.36 20.00 1.99
CA GLU A 1 0.73 19.03 1.07
C GLU A 1 -0.17 18.08 1.85
N PHE A 2 -1.12 17.40 1.19
CA PHE A 2 -2.05 16.46 1.82
C PHE A 2 -2.27 15.22 0.93
N THR A 3 -2.79 14.14 1.53
CA THR A 3 -3.17 12.91 0.83
C THR A 3 -4.62 12.54 1.13
N VAL A 4 -5.24 11.81 0.19
CA VAL A 4 -6.50 11.10 0.40
C VAL A 4 -6.17 9.63 0.58
N ASN A 5 -6.68 9.04 1.66
CA ASN A 5 -6.44 7.64 2.02
C ASN A 5 -7.76 6.88 1.95
N ILE A 6 -7.81 5.80 1.17
CA ILE A 6 -8.99 4.95 1.00
C ILE A 6 -8.55 3.52 1.30
N ALA A 7 -9.31 2.80 2.12
CA ALA A 7 -9.06 1.40 2.41
C ALA A 7 -10.34 0.58 2.31
N LEU A 8 -10.25 -0.60 1.69
CA LEU A 8 -11.25 -1.64 1.82
C LEU A 8 -10.84 -2.56 2.96
N ILE A 9 -11.66 -2.60 4.01
CA ILE A 9 -11.48 -3.47 5.16
C ILE A 9 -12.66 -4.45 5.18
N ASP A 10 -12.35 -5.75 5.15
CA ASP A 10 -13.33 -6.83 5.25
C ASP A 10 -13.00 -7.70 6.48
N HIS A 11 -13.97 -7.89 7.37
CA HIS A 11 -13.79 -8.61 8.64
C HIS A 11 -12.52 -8.20 9.43
N GLY A 12 -12.24 -6.89 9.48
CA GLY A 12 -11.06 -6.35 10.15
C GLY A 12 -9.73 -6.55 9.41
N ARG A 13 -9.75 -7.10 8.20
CA ARG A 13 -8.58 -7.32 7.35
C ARG A 13 -8.54 -6.29 6.22
N PRO A 14 -7.44 -5.53 6.04
CA PRO A 14 -7.28 -4.65 4.89
C PRO A 14 -7.05 -5.48 3.63
N LEU A 15 -7.96 -5.37 2.66
CA LEU A 15 -7.86 -6.08 1.37
C LEU A 15 -7.26 -5.20 0.27
N LEU A 16 -7.57 -3.90 0.30
CA LEU A 16 -7.07 -2.92 -0.66
C LEU A 16 -6.84 -1.57 0.03
N GLY A 17 -5.80 -0.86 -0.41
CA GLY A 17 -5.49 0.50 0.04
C GLY A 17 -5.08 1.39 -1.11
N VAL A 18 -5.48 2.66 -1.06
CA VAL A 18 -5.09 3.72 -2.00
C VAL A 18 -4.63 4.93 -1.20
N VAL A 19 -3.49 5.50 -1.61
CA VAL A 19 -3.01 6.81 -1.18
C VAL A 19 -2.93 7.67 -2.44
N HIS A 20 -3.70 8.75 -2.50
CA HIS A 20 -3.63 9.71 -3.60
C HIS A 20 -3.08 11.04 -3.08
N ALA A 21 -2.09 11.60 -3.75
CA ALA A 21 -1.53 12.93 -3.46
C ALA A 21 -1.91 13.89 -4.59
N PRO A 22 -3.03 14.65 -4.48
CA PRO A 22 -3.54 15.46 -5.58
C PRO A 22 -2.59 16.58 -6.00
N ALA A 23 -1.91 17.22 -5.03
CA ALA A 23 -0.95 18.29 -5.31
C ALA A 23 0.26 17.82 -6.13
N LEU A 24 0.55 16.51 -6.10
CA LEU A 24 1.66 15.90 -6.82
C LEU A 24 1.20 15.13 -8.07
N ASP A 25 -0.10 15.03 -8.32
CA ASP A 25 -0.71 14.17 -9.34
C ASP A 25 -0.18 12.72 -9.27
N GLN A 26 -0.11 12.18 -8.06
CA GLN A 26 0.47 10.85 -7.80
C GLN A 26 -0.50 9.94 -7.05
N ALA A 27 -0.39 8.64 -7.27
CA ALA A 27 -1.14 7.64 -6.52
C ALA A 27 -0.33 6.39 -6.22
N TRP A 28 -0.59 5.81 -5.06
CA TRP A 28 -0.12 4.49 -4.65
C TRP A 28 -1.32 3.63 -4.32
N TRP A 29 -1.28 2.36 -4.67
CA TRP A 29 -2.28 1.40 -4.22
C TRP A 29 -1.68 0.03 -4.02
N ALA A 30 -2.36 -0.78 -3.22
CA ALA A 30 -2.03 -2.17 -3.02
C ALA A 30 -3.29 -3.00 -2.85
N GLU A 31 -3.25 -4.24 -3.32
CA GLU A 31 -4.29 -5.24 -3.14
C GLU A 31 -3.64 -6.56 -2.73
N VAL A 32 -4.27 -7.25 -1.78
CA VAL A 32 -3.84 -8.59 -1.35
C VAL A 32 -3.79 -9.53 -2.55
N GLY A 33 -2.65 -10.19 -2.76
CA GLY A 33 -2.42 -11.10 -3.89
C GLY A 33 -1.90 -10.43 -5.17
N GLN A 34 -2.23 -9.16 -5.40
CA GLN A 34 -1.85 -8.46 -6.65
C GLN A 34 -0.58 -7.61 -6.50
N GLY A 35 -0.22 -7.26 -5.26
CA GLY A 35 0.97 -6.47 -4.92
C GLY A 35 0.68 -4.98 -4.77
N ALA A 36 1.72 -4.17 -4.82
CA ALA A 36 1.65 -2.73 -4.64
C ALA A 36 2.17 -2.00 -5.89
N TRP A 37 1.65 -0.81 -6.13
CA TRP A 37 1.88 -0.02 -7.34
C TRP A 37 2.06 1.46 -7.01
N HIS A 38 2.82 2.15 -7.86
CA HIS A 38 2.98 3.60 -7.88
C HIS A 38 2.68 4.12 -9.27
N CYS A 39 1.78 5.09 -9.36
CA CYS A 39 1.53 5.88 -10.56
C CYS A 39 2.14 7.27 -10.33
N PRO A 40 3.26 7.60 -11.02
CA PRO A 40 3.84 8.93 -10.96
C PRO A 40 3.00 9.92 -11.77
N SER A 41 3.22 11.23 -11.56
CA SER A 41 2.58 12.28 -12.36
C SER A 41 2.88 12.09 -13.85
N HIS A 42 1.81 12.11 -14.65
CA HIS A 42 1.86 11.91 -16.10
C HIS A 42 2.59 10.64 -16.57
N GLY A 43 2.65 9.60 -15.74
CA GLY A 43 3.32 8.33 -16.10
C GLY A 43 2.41 7.12 -16.04
N VAL A 44 3.00 5.95 -16.30
CA VAL A 44 2.30 4.67 -16.22
C VAL A 44 2.51 4.02 -14.85
N PRO A 45 1.53 3.28 -14.33
CA PRO A 45 1.67 2.47 -13.13
C PRO A 45 2.89 1.54 -13.16
N GLN A 46 3.68 1.57 -12.10
CA GLN A 46 4.83 0.68 -11.90
C GLN A 46 4.63 -0.16 -10.65
N ARG A 47 4.96 -1.45 -10.74
CA ARG A 47 4.88 -2.35 -9.59
C ARG A 47 6.00 -2.06 -8.60
N LEU A 48 5.64 -1.89 -7.34
CA LEU A 48 6.59 -1.68 -6.26
C LEU A 48 7.17 -3.02 -5.79
N PRO A 49 8.49 -3.11 -5.53
CA PRO A 49 9.08 -4.29 -4.94
C PRO A 49 8.61 -4.45 -3.48
N SER A 50 8.09 -5.63 -3.14
CA SER A 50 7.76 -5.99 -1.76
C SER A 50 8.75 -7.04 -1.25
N ARG A 51 9.27 -6.84 -0.04
CA ARG A 51 9.95 -7.91 0.69
C ARG A 51 8.94 -8.63 1.57
N PRO A 52 8.98 -9.97 1.67
CA PRO A 52 8.23 -10.65 2.72
C PRO A 52 8.64 -10.04 4.07
N PRO A 53 7.68 -9.84 5.00
CA PRO A 53 8.02 -9.38 6.34
C PRO A 53 9.09 -10.31 6.91
N ALA A 54 10.17 -9.73 7.44
CA ALA A 54 11.18 -10.52 8.13
C ALA A 54 10.46 -11.36 9.20
N ARG A 55 10.74 -12.67 9.25
CA ARG A 55 10.26 -13.52 10.35
C ARG A 55 10.75 -12.89 11.65
N GLN A 56 9.87 -12.19 12.36
CA GLN A 56 10.17 -11.80 13.73
C GLN A 56 10.11 -13.10 14.55
N PRO A 57 11.20 -13.45 15.27
CA PRO A 57 11.09 -14.54 16.24
C PRO A 57 9.96 -14.21 17.21
N PRO A 58 9.20 -15.21 17.69
CA PRO A 58 8.14 -14.97 18.65
C PRO A 58 8.71 -14.16 19.81
N ARG A 59 8.13 -13.00 20.10
CA ARG A 59 8.49 -12.23 21.28
C ARG A 59 8.12 -13.10 22.47
N GLY A 60 9.13 -13.67 23.12
CA GLY A 60 8.95 -14.42 24.35
C GLY A 60 8.23 -13.54 25.35
N VAL A 61 7.05 -13.97 25.78
CA VAL A 61 6.39 -13.43 26.96
C VAL A 61 7.09 -14.14 28.13
N ALA A 62 7.87 -13.38 28.90
CA ALA A 62 8.35 -13.81 30.21
C ALA A 62 7.23 -13.65 31.24
#